data_AF-W2TMA7-F1
#
_entry.id   AF-W2TMA7-F1
#
_cell.length_a   1.000
_cell.length_b   1.000
_cell.length_c   1.000
_cell.angle_alpha   90.00
_cell.angle_beta   90.00
_cell.angle_gamma   90.00
#
_symmetry.space_group_name_H-M   'P 1'
#
loop_
_entity.id
_entity.type
_entity.pdbx_description
1 polymer ?
#
loop_
_entity_poly.entity_id
_entity_poly.type
_entity_poly.pdbx_seq_one_letter_code
_entity_poly.pdbx_strand_id
1 'polypeptide(L)'
;MTFLQFCVFRRSMNGILVPFAYRTLAVERLHNGYRHVILRSAGNRNLGPMSLFVYFDVFYYVMRTRIAIHSALMNPFRSERKEELLSLALRHPFAKHEPVVEDDAYRQAIVGTAKKSKDEAQQPTPPPSPVPG
;
A
#
# COMPACT_ATOMS: atom_id res chain seq x y z
N MET A 1 10.48 -19.93 -3.59
CA MET A 1 9.78 -19.76 -2.31
C MET A 1 10.48 -18.67 -1.53
N THR A 2 9.84 -17.51 -1.35
CA THR A 2 10.45 -16.32 -0.72
C THR A 2 9.73 -16.01 0.59
N PHE A 3 10.52 -15.63 1.61
CA PHE A 3 10.00 -15.32 2.94
C PHE A 3 10.44 -13.93 3.39
N LEU A 4 9.56 -13.24 4.11
CA LEU A 4 9.85 -12.01 4.81
C LEU A 4 10.02 -12.32 6.30
N GLN A 5 11.15 -11.90 6.88
CA GLN A 5 11.44 -12.12 8.29
C GLN A 5 11.56 -10.78 9.03
N PHE A 6 10.69 -10.59 10.01
CA PHE A 6 10.82 -9.51 11.00
C PHE A 6 11.70 -10.00 12.14
N CYS A 7 12.72 -9.23 12.51
CA CYS A 7 13.58 -9.48 13.66
C CYS A 7 13.59 -8.25 14.55
N VAL A 8 13.22 -8.43 15.82
CA VAL A 8 13.23 -7.37 16.83
C VAL A 8 14.40 -7.60 17.76
N PHE A 9 15.27 -6.60 17.84
CA PHE A 9 16.45 -6.62 18.68
C PHE A 9 16.22 -5.75 19.91
N ARG A 10 16.67 -6.26 21.05
CA ARG A 10 16.71 -5.50 22.30
C ARG A 10 18.16 -5.07 22.56
N ARG A 11 18.35 -3.82 22.97
CA ARG A 11 19.65 -3.32 23.41
C ARG A 11 19.93 -3.83 24.82
N SER A 12 21.04 -4.55 25.00
CA SER A 12 21.53 -4.98 26.31
C SER A 12 22.29 -3.85 27.01
N MET A 13 22.47 -3.95 28.32
CA MET A 13 23.23 -2.98 29.13
C MET A 13 24.66 -2.80 28.62
N ASN A 14 25.24 -3.82 27.99
CA ASN A 14 26.61 -3.78 27.44
C ASN A 14 26.66 -3.21 26.00
N GLY A 15 25.56 -2.61 25.51
CA GLY A 15 25.47 -2.07 24.14
C GLY A 15 25.27 -3.12 23.04
N ILE A 16 25.38 -4.41 23.35
CA ILE A 16 25.16 -5.52 22.41
C ILE A 16 23.67 -5.64 22.09
N LEU A 17 23.32 -5.72 20.79
CA LEU A 17 21.97 -5.98 20.31
C LEU A 17 21.71 -7.48 20.34
N VAL A 18 20.75 -7.92 21.16
CA VAL A 18 20.35 -9.32 21.27
C VAL A 18 19.00 -9.50 20.58
N PRO A 19 18.85 -10.44 19.64
CA PRO A 19 17.55 -10.74 19.04
C PRO A 19 16.61 -11.28 20.12
N PHE A 20 15.48 -10.61 20.28
CA PHE A 20 14.51 -10.95 21.32
C PHE A 20 13.29 -11.67 20.74
N ALA A 21 12.87 -11.28 19.52
CA ALA A 21 11.69 -11.83 18.89
C ALA A 21 11.80 -11.81 17.37
N TYR A 22 11.10 -12.72 16.70
CA TYR A 22 11.02 -12.74 15.24
C TYR A 22 9.64 -13.17 14.73
N ARG A 23 9.39 -12.91 13.45
CA ARG A 23 8.25 -13.49 12.73
C ARG A 23 8.60 -13.70 11.26
N THR A 24 8.48 -14.93 10.80
CA THR A 24 8.64 -15.29 9.39
C THR A 24 7.27 -15.41 8.72
N LEU A 25 7.09 -14.77 7.57
CA LEU A 25 5.88 -14.81 6.76
C LEU A 25 6.24 -15.19 5.32
N ALA A 26 5.45 -16.07 4.72
CA ALA A 26 5.61 -16.43 3.30
C ALA A 26 5.03 -15.31 2.43
N VAL A 27 5.82 -14.82 1.46
CA VAL A 27 5.43 -13.70 0.58
C VAL A 27 4.15 -14.02 -0.20
N GLU A 28 3.96 -15.27 -0.59
CA GLU A 28 2.77 -15.76 -1.32
C GLU A 28 1.46 -15.64 -0.54
N ARG A 29 1.53 -15.54 0.79
CA ARG A 29 0.37 -15.42 1.69
C ARG A 29 0.25 -14.03 2.30
N LEU A 30 1.07 -13.08 1.88
CA LEU A 30 0.91 -11.70 2.33
C LEU A 30 -0.28 -11.06 1.63
N HIS A 31 -1.00 -10.25 2.39
CA HIS A 31 -2.11 -9.45 1.90
C HIS A 31 -1.85 -8.00 2.22
N ASN A 32 -2.25 -7.12 1.31
CA ASN A 32 -2.05 -5.68 1.46
C ASN A 32 -2.87 -5.11 2.62
N GLY A 33 -2.44 -3.96 3.11
CA GLY A 33 -3.11 -3.21 4.18
C GLY A 33 -2.40 -3.28 5.53
N TYR A 34 -2.98 -2.59 6.50
CA TYR A 34 -2.51 -2.56 7.88
C TYR A 34 -2.81 -3.86 8.61
N ARG A 35 -1.78 -4.47 9.20
CA ARG A 35 -1.90 -5.74 9.93
C ARG A 35 -1.04 -5.76 11.18
N HIS A 36 -1.54 -6.44 12.20
CA HIS A 36 -0.76 -6.83 13.37
C HIS A 36 0.02 -8.11 13.09
N VAL A 37 1.33 -8.04 13.23
CA VAL A 37 2.27 -9.15 13.10
C VAL A 37 2.66 -9.62 14.48
N ILE A 38 2.06 -10.73 14.93
CA ILE A 38 2.34 -11.32 16.25
C ILE A 38 3.73 -11.94 16.25
N LEU A 39 4.57 -11.47 17.16
CA LEU A 39 5.96 -11.88 17.28
C LEU A 39 6.10 -13.19 18.06
N ARG A 40 7.17 -13.93 17.75
CA ARG A 40 7.48 -15.24 18.33
C ARG A 40 8.90 -15.31 18.86
N SER A 41 9.10 -16.18 19.85
CA SER A 41 10.38 -16.52 20.47
C SER A 41 11.23 -17.44 19.57
N ALA A 42 12.53 -17.61 19.89
CA ALA A 42 13.46 -18.62 19.35
C ALA A 42 12.78 -19.95 19.01
N GLY A 43 11.99 -20.49 19.94
CA GLY A 43 11.26 -21.76 19.78
C GLY A 43 9.90 -21.66 19.07
N ASN A 44 9.65 -20.61 18.29
CA ASN A 44 8.39 -20.35 17.57
C ASN A 44 7.14 -20.30 18.48
N ARG A 45 7.32 -19.96 19.76
CA ARG A 45 6.24 -19.76 20.72
C ARG A 45 5.75 -18.30 20.68
N ASN A 46 4.44 -18.10 20.79
CA ASN A 46 3.87 -16.74 20.81
C ASN A 46 4.33 -15.99 22.07
N LEU A 47 4.82 -14.77 21.91
CA LEU A 47 5.31 -13.91 23.01
C LEU A 47 4.17 -13.11 23.68
N GLY A 48 2.95 -13.64 23.68
CA GLY A 48 1.76 -12.98 24.23
C GLY A 48 1.29 -11.79 23.37
N PRO A 49 1.01 -10.61 23.96
CA PRO A 49 0.43 -9.46 23.25
C PRO A 49 1.39 -8.74 22.32
N MET A 50 2.66 -9.17 22.27
CA MET A 50 3.70 -8.49 21.49
C MET A 50 3.44 -8.63 19.99
N SER A 51 3.12 -7.50 19.35
CA SER A 51 2.87 -7.42 17.92
C SER A 51 3.50 -6.17 17.30
N LEU A 52 3.84 -6.25 16.02
CA LEU A 52 4.20 -5.09 15.20
C LEU A 52 2.99 -4.68 14.38
N PHE A 53 2.67 -3.40 14.34
CA PHE A 53 1.67 -2.87 13.42
C PHE A 53 2.39 -2.43 12.14
N VAL A 54 2.11 -3.11 11.02
CA VAL A 54 2.82 -2.94 9.76
C VAL A 54 1.82 -2.77 8.62
N TYR A 55 2.11 -1.84 7.70
CA TYR A 55 1.40 -1.73 6.43
C TYR A 55 2.11 -2.57 5.37
N PHE A 56 1.38 -3.54 4.80
CA PHE A 56 1.88 -4.35 3.69
C PHE A 56 1.40 -3.78 2.36
N ASP A 57 2.33 -3.67 1.43
CA ASP A 57 2.07 -3.22 0.07
C ASP A 57 2.78 -4.15 -0.91
N VAL A 58 2.12 -5.25 -1.24
CA VAL A 58 2.60 -6.29 -2.14
C VAL A 58 1.96 -6.06 -3.50
N PHE A 59 2.81 -5.86 -4.51
CA PHE A 59 2.41 -5.65 -5.89
C PHE A 59 3.29 -6.46 -6.82
N TYR A 60 2.76 -6.73 -8.01
CA TYR A 60 3.53 -7.40 -9.05
C TYR A 60 4.53 -6.42 -9.66
N TYR A 61 5.79 -6.85 -9.72
CA TYR A 61 6.82 -6.06 -10.36
C TYR A 61 6.57 -5.97 -11.87
N VAL A 62 6.42 -4.74 -12.37
CA VAL A 62 6.38 -4.45 -13.81
C VAL A 62 7.56 -3.57 -14.17
N MET A 63 8.28 -3.98 -15.21
CA MET A 63 9.42 -3.24 -15.73
C MET A 63 8.97 -1.83 -16.19
N ARG A 64 9.72 -0.77 -15.83
CA ARG A 64 9.30 0.63 -16.05
C ARG A 64 8.89 0.94 -17.49
N THR A 65 9.60 0.37 -18.45
CA THR A 65 9.35 0.55 -19.89
C THR A 65 8.02 -0.06 -20.35
N ARG A 66 7.50 -1.05 -19.62
CA ARG A 66 6.27 -1.79 -19.97
C ARG A 66 5.04 -1.38 -19.16
N ILE A 67 5.16 -0.39 -18.27
CA ILE A 67 4.05 0.06 -17.42
C ILE A 67 2.86 0.53 -18.28
N ALA A 68 3.12 1.29 -19.35
CA ALA A 68 2.06 1.80 -20.22
C ALA A 68 1.25 0.67 -20.88
N ILE A 69 1.95 -0.34 -21.42
CA ILE A 69 1.33 -1.52 -22.04
C ILE A 69 0.52 -2.30 -21.01
N HIS A 70 1.10 -2.56 -19.83
CA HIS A 70 0.40 -3.26 -18.75
C HIS A 70 -0.86 -2.51 -18.31
N SER A 71 -0.79 -1.17 -18.20
CA SER A 71 -1.97 -0.37 -17.85
C SER A 71 -3.05 -0.36 -18.93
N ALA A 72 -2.67 -0.38 -20.20
CA ALA A 72 -3.63 -0.49 -21.29
C ALA A 72 -4.31 -1.87 -21.31
N LEU A 73 -3.56 -2.95 -21.00
CA LEU A 73 -4.14 -4.30 -20.96
C LEU A 73 -5.20 -4.48 -19.88
N MET A 74 -5.04 -3.82 -18.73
CA MET A 74 -5.99 -4.00 -17.62
C MET A 74 -7.13 -2.99 -17.59
N ASN A 75 -6.98 -1.88 -18.31
CA ASN A 75 -8.09 -0.99 -18.60
C ASN A 75 -8.04 -0.53 -20.06
N PRO A 76 -8.48 -1.39 -21.01
CA PRO A 76 -8.35 -1.14 -22.44
C PRO A 76 -9.21 0.02 -22.94
N PHE A 77 -10.35 0.27 -22.29
CA PHE A 77 -11.28 1.34 -22.67
C PHE A 77 -10.86 2.73 -22.15
N ARG A 78 -9.78 2.80 -21.35
CA ARG A 78 -9.33 4.07 -20.77
C ARG A 78 -8.84 5.04 -21.84
N SER A 79 -8.16 4.57 -22.87
CA SER A 79 -7.64 5.43 -23.94
C SER A 79 -8.77 6.02 -24.77
N GLU A 80 -9.76 5.20 -25.12
CA GLU A 80 -10.92 5.60 -25.91
C GLU A 80 -11.76 6.65 -25.16
N ARG A 81 -12.07 6.40 -23.88
CA ARG A 81 -12.77 7.37 -23.03
C ARG A 81 -11.99 8.70 -22.92
N LYS A 82 -10.66 8.65 -22.85
CA LYS A 82 -9.83 9.87 -22.78
C LYS A 82 -9.87 10.65 -24.11
N GLU A 83 -9.88 9.95 -25.23
CA GLU A 83 -10.00 10.54 -26.56
C GLU A 83 -11.38 11.18 -26.78
N GLU A 84 -12.45 10.50 -26.37
CA GLU A 84 -13.81 11.04 -26.39
C GLU A 84 -13.92 12.33 -25.58
N LEU A 85 -13.41 12.33 -24.34
CA LEU A 85 -13.39 13.51 -23.47
C LEU A 85 -12.58 14.65 -24.08
N LEU A 86 -11.42 14.35 -24.68
CA LEU A 86 -10.59 15.35 -25.35
C LEU A 86 -11.30 15.94 -26.58
N SER A 87 -11.96 15.09 -27.38
CA SER A 87 -12.73 15.54 -28.53
C SER A 87 -13.90 16.45 -28.13
N LEU A 88 -14.57 16.13 -27.02
CA LEU A 88 -15.69 16.90 -26.49
C LEU A 88 -15.22 18.24 -25.88
N ALA A 89 -14.07 18.25 -25.21
CA ALA A 89 -13.43 19.46 -24.71
C ALA A 89 -13.02 20.41 -25.85
N LEU A 90 -12.48 19.88 -26.94
CA LEU A 90 -12.12 20.68 -28.12
C LEU A 90 -13.35 21.23 -28.85
N ARG A 91 -14.46 20.49 -28.89
CA ARG A 91 -15.72 20.96 -29.47
C ARG A 91 -16.39 22.04 -28.64
N HIS A 92 -16.26 21.98 -27.31
CA HIS A 92 -16.87 22.92 -26.37
C HIS A 92 -15.83 23.45 -25.37
N PRO A 93 -14.97 24.41 -25.80
CA PRO A 93 -13.82 24.86 -25.01
C PRO A 93 -14.19 25.62 -23.72
N PHE A 94 -15.40 26.17 -23.65
CA PHE A 94 -15.87 26.95 -22.49
C PHE A 94 -16.88 26.20 -21.61
N ALA A 95 -17.22 24.95 -21.96
CA ALA A 95 -18.08 24.13 -21.11
C ALA A 95 -17.31 23.68 -19.87
N LYS A 96 -17.96 23.73 -18.69
CA LYS A 96 -17.39 23.21 -17.45
C LYS A 96 -17.39 21.69 -17.53
N HIS A 97 -16.27 21.12 -17.95
CA HIS A 97 -16.08 19.66 -17.94
C HIS A 97 -15.72 19.21 -16.53
N GLU A 98 -16.30 18.10 -16.08
CA GLU A 98 -15.85 17.46 -14.84
C GLU A 98 -14.38 17.04 -14.99
N PRO A 99 -13.55 17.23 -13.96
CA PRO A 99 -12.17 16.79 -14.00
C PRO A 99 -12.13 15.28 -14.17
N VAL A 100 -11.34 14.81 -15.14
CA VAL A 100 -11.02 13.38 -15.26
C VAL A 100 -10.32 12.98 -13.98
N VAL A 101 -11.04 12.29 -13.08
CA VAL A 101 -10.42 11.63 -11.94
C VAL A 101 -9.52 10.56 -12.53
N GLU A 102 -8.23 10.86 -12.62
CA GLU A 102 -7.25 9.84 -12.96
C GLU A 102 -7.31 8.80 -11.85
N ASP A 103 -7.88 7.64 -12.18
CA ASP A 103 -8.00 6.52 -11.26
C ASP A 103 -6.58 5.91 -11.07
N ASP A 104 -5.77 6.63 -10.30
CA ASP A 104 -4.39 6.30 -9.97
C ASP A 104 -4.29 5.09 -9.04
N ALA A 105 -5.42 4.63 -8.52
CA ALA A 105 -5.59 3.28 -7.95
C ALA A 105 -4.98 2.21 -8.87
N TYR A 106 -5.09 2.44 -10.18
CA TYR A 106 -4.42 1.73 -11.28
C TYR A 106 -2.91 1.51 -11.02
N ARG A 107 -2.23 2.65 -10.99
CA ARG A 107 -0.76 2.73 -10.90
C ARG A 107 -0.28 2.29 -9.52
N GLN A 108 -1.10 2.47 -8.48
CA GLN A 108 -0.83 2.01 -7.12
C GLN A 108 -0.71 0.48 -7.03
N ALA A 109 -1.50 -0.28 -7.80
CA ALA A 109 -1.41 -1.74 -7.84
C ALA A 109 -0.12 -2.28 -8.51
N ILE A 110 0.65 -1.43 -9.20
CA ILE A 110 1.86 -1.79 -9.95
C ILE A 110 3.13 -1.16 -9.35
N VAL A 111 2.99 0.01 -8.74
CA VAL A 111 4.11 0.83 -8.23
C VAL A 111 4.13 0.85 -6.69
N GLY A 112 3.06 0.38 -6.06
CA GLY A 112 2.81 0.57 -4.65
C GLY A 112 2.43 2.01 -4.30
N THR A 113 2.15 2.22 -3.02
CA THR A 113 1.85 3.49 -2.35
C THR A 113 3.07 4.39 -2.13
N ALA A 114 4.28 3.92 -2.46
CA ALA A 114 5.53 4.65 -2.24
C ALA A 114 5.62 6.00 -2.98
N LYS A 115 4.74 6.25 -3.96
CA LYS A 115 4.66 7.51 -4.71
C LYS A 115 3.54 8.45 -4.26
N LYS A 116 2.75 8.12 -3.23
CA LYS A 116 1.83 9.11 -2.66
C LYS A 116 2.67 10.23 -2.05
N SER A 117 2.61 11.40 -2.68
CA SER A 117 3.08 12.63 -2.06
C SER A 117 2.35 12.79 -0.72
N LYS A 118 3.06 13.35 0.25
CA LYS A 118 2.61 13.55 1.63
C LYS A 118 1.32 14.38 1.75
N ASP A 119 0.89 15.02 0.67
CA ASP A 119 -0.28 15.91 0.59
C ASP A 119 -1.62 15.19 0.35
N GLU A 120 -1.62 13.91 -0.05
CA GLU A 120 -2.85 13.11 -0.25
C GLU A 120 -3.20 12.22 0.95
N ALA A 121 -2.42 12.27 2.04
CA ALA A 121 -2.79 11.59 3.27
C ALA A 121 -3.94 12.38 3.92
N GLN A 122 -5.19 12.07 3.53
CA GLN A 122 -6.36 12.41 4.33
C GLN A 122 -6.08 11.94 5.76
N GLN A 123 -5.88 12.92 6.63
CA GLN A 123 -5.66 12.74 8.05
C GLN A 123 -6.83 11.89 8.58
N PRO A 124 -6.57 10.75 9.24
CA PRO A 124 -7.65 9.91 9.75
C PRO A 124 -8.49 10.75 10.72
N THR A 125 -9.77 10.96 10.38
CA THR A 125 -10.70 11.63 11.27
C THR A 125 -10.84 10.77 12.53
N PRO A 126 -10.65 11.36 13.73
CA PRO A 126 -10.84 10.64 14.97
C PRO A 126 -12.29 10.16 15.07
N PRO A 127 -12.54 8.97 15.67
CA PRO A 127 -13.90 8.49 15.89
C PRO A 127 -14.68 9.49 16.75
N PRO A 128 -15.98 9.71 16.49
CA PRO A 128 -16.79 10.64 17.26
C PRO A 128 -16.87 10.19 18.73
N SER A 129 -16.59 11.12 19.64
CA SER A 129 -16.70 10.89 21.08
C SER A 129 -18.13 10.50 21.46
N PRO A 130 -18.32 9.53 22.38
CA PRO A 130 -19.64 9.15 22.84
C PRO A 130 -20.30 10.31 23.58
N VAL A 131 -21.56 10.60 23.21
CA VAL A 131 -22.40 11.60 23.87
C VAL A 131 -22.88 11.02 25.20
N PRO A 132 -22.75 11.73 26.34
CA PRO A 132 -23.34 11.30 27.61
C PRO A 132 -24.86 11.36 27.51
N GLY A 133 -25.51 10.22 27.74
CA GLY A 133 -26.96 10.13 28.00
C GLY A 133 -27.25 10.15 29.49
#